data_AF-A0A7X6NKR2-F1
#
_entry.id   AF-A0A7X6NKR2-F1
#
_cell.length_a   1.000
_cell.length_b   1.000
_cell.length_c   1.000
_cell.angle_alpha   90.00
_cell.angle_beta   90.00
_cell.angle_gamma   90.00
#
_symmetry.space_group_name_H-M   'P 1'
#
loop_
_entity.id
_entity.type
_entity.pdbx_description
1 polymer ?
#
loop_
_entity_poly.entity_id
_entity_poly.type
_entity_poly.pdbx_seq_one_letter_code
_entity_poly.pdbx_strand_id
1 'polypeptide(L)'
;MSSITLIFTSLGLSMDACAVSISNGMCYGNIHKKQIITTAAAFGFFQAFMPVLGFFIGSAFSNAISFLDHWIALVLLGFIGVKMIVEA
;
A
#
# COMPACT_ATOMS: atom_id res chain seq x y z
N MET A 1 -9.13 15.41 10.75
CA MET A 1 -9.03 14.01 10.29
C MET A 1 -10.37 13.33 10.55
N SER A 2 -11.13 13.02 9.51
CA SER A 2 -12.45 12.38 9.65
C SER A 2 -12.25 10.91 10.04
N SER A 3 -13.04 10.38 10.97
CA SER A 3 -12.96 8.96 11.35
C SER A 3 -13.13 8.03 10.13
N ILE A 4 -13.86 8.48 9.12
CA ILE A 4 -14.11 7.76 7.86
C ILE A 4 -12.80 7.55 7.06
N THR A 5 -11.94 8.56 6.97
CA THR A 5 -10.68 8.43 6.20
C THR A 5 -9.72 7.47 6.88
N LEU A 6 -9.69 7.45 8.22
CA LEU A 6 -8.89 6.47 8.97
C LEU A 6 -9.40 5.03 8.78
N ILE A 7 -10.72 4.84 8.80
CA ILE A 7 -11.34 3.53 8.56
C ILE A 7 -11.01 3.03 7.14
N PHE A 8 -11.17 3.89 6.12
CA PHE A 8 -10.86 3.52 4.74
C PHE A 8 -9.37 3.22 4.54
N THR A 9 -8.49 4.02 5.13
CA THR A 9 -7.03 3.82 5.01
C THR A 9 -6.59 2.52 5.68
N SER A 10 -7.11 2.23 6.88
CA SER A 10 -6.81 0.98 7.59
C SER A 10 -7.39 -0.26 6.91
N LEU A 11 -8.58 -0.15 6.31
CA LEU A 11 -9.15 -1.20 5.45
C LEU A 11 -8.28 -1.45 4.20
N GLY A 12 -7.86 -0.40 3.50
CA GLY A 12 -6.99 -0.49 2.34
C GLY A 12 -5.65 -1.17 2.67
N LEU A 13 -5.00 -0.73 3.75
CA LEU A 13 -3.76 -1.35 4.24
C LEU A 13 -3.93 -2.83 4.57
N SER A 14 -5.07 -3.22 5.13
CA SER A 14 -5.36 -4.61 5.49
C SER A 14 -5.59 -5.48 4.26
N MET A 15 -6.25 -4.95 3.22
CA MET A 15 -6.45 -5.66 1.95
C MET A 15 -5.13 -5.97 1.25
N ASP A 16 -4.17 -5.05 1.26
CA ASP A 16 -2.85 -5.24 0.66
C ASP A 16 -2.04 -6.35 1.37
N ALA A 17 -1.99 -6.31 2.72
CA ALA A 17 -1.36 -7.37 3.51
C ALA A 17 -2.04 -8.75 3.31
N CYS A 18 -3.37 -8.76 3.16
CA CYS A 18 -4.13 -9.98 2.88
C CYS A 18 -3.80 -10.55 1.49
N ALA A 19 -3.75 -9.71 0.46
CA ALA A 19 -3.42 -10.11 -0.90
C ALA A 19 -2.03 -10.76 -0.98
N VAL A 20 -1.03 -10.17 -0.30
CA VAL A 20 0.33 -10.71 -0.25
C VAL A 20 0.40 -12.01 0.54
N SER A 21 -0.35 -12.15 1.64
CA SER A 21 -0.43 -13.40 2.40
C SER A 21 -1.04 -14.54 1.58
N ILE A 22 -2.13 -14.26 0.86
CA ILE A 22 -2.82 -15.23 -0.01
C ILE A 22 -1.92 -15.59 -1.21
N SER A 23 -1.30 -14.61 -1.86
CA SER A 23 -0.38 -14.84 -2.99
C SER A 23 0.83 -15.70 -2.59
N ASN A 24 1.46 -15.41 -1.45
CA ASN A 24 2.55 -16.24 -0.93
C ASN A 24 2.09 -17.65 -0.53
N GLY A 25 0.87 -17.79 0.00
CA GLY A 25 0.26 -19.08 0.34
C GLY A 25 -0.07 -19.94 -0.87
N MET A 26 -0.39 -19.33 -2.03
CA MET A 26 -0.69 -20.05 -3.28
C MET A 26 0.54 -20.34 -4.13
N CYS A 27 1.51 -19.42 -4.21
CA CYS A 27 2.69 -19.58 -5.08
C CYS A 27 3.74 -20.55 -4.54
N TYR A 28 3.84 -20.76 -3.23
CA TYR A 28 4.86 -21.61 -2.64
C TYR A 28 4.24 -22.86 -2.01
N GLY A 29 4.35 -24.01 -2.68
CA GLY A 29 3.97 -25.32 -2.14
C GLY A 29 5.01 -25.92 -1.17
N ASN A 30 6.21 -25.35 -1.07
CA ASN A 30 7.32 -25.85 -0.26
C ASN A 30 8.00 -24.71 0.52
N ILE A 31 7.25 -24.10 1.44
CA ILE A 31 7.68 -22.84 2.05
C ILE A 31 8.62 -23.08 3.23
N HIS A 32 9.85 -22.59 3.11
CA HIS A 32 10.71 -22.40 4.27
C HIS A 32 10.08 -21.31 5.14
N LYS A 33 9.64 -21.65 6.36
CA LYS A 33 9.00 -20.72 7.32
C LYS A 33 9.79 -19.41 7.52
N LYS A 34 11.11 -19.46 7.35
CA LYS A 34 12.00 -18.28 7.37
C LYS A 34 11.66 -17.23 6.31
N GLN A 35 11.27 -17.64 5.11
CA GLN A 35 11.02 -16.72 4.00
C GLN A 35 9.66 -16.04 4.17
N ILE A 36 8.64 -16.76 4.65
CA ILE A 36 7.34 -16.17 5.03
C ILE A 36 7.52 -15.12 6.12
N ILE A 37 8.25 -15.47 7.19
CA ILE A 37 8.48 -14.55 8.31
C ILE A 37 9.26 -13.33 7.87
N THR A 38 10.29 -13.50 7.03
CA THR A 38 11.08 -12.37 6.53
C THR A 38 10.25 -11.46 5.64
N THR A 39 9.47 -12.02 4.71
CA THR A 39 8.61 -11.23 3.82
C THR A 39 7.50 -10.54 4.62
N ALA A 40 6.81 -11.24 5.54
CA ALA A 40 5.76 -10.65 6.38
C ALA A 40 6.30 -9.55 7.31
N ALA A 41 7.48 -9.75 7.89
CA ALA A 41 8.12 -8.74 8.75
C ALA A 41 8.55 -7.51 7.94
N ALA A 42 9.16 -7.70 6.77
CA ALA A 42 9.53 -6.59 5.90
C ALA A 42 8.29 -5.84 5.40
N PHE A 43 7.26 -6.56 4.93
CA PHE A 43 6.02 -5.96 4.44
C PHE A 43 5.31 -5.19 5.54
N GLY A 44 5.13 -5.77 6.73
CA GLY A 44 4.51 -5.09 7.86
C GLY A 44 5.29 -3.86 8.33
N PHE A 45 6.63 -3.93 8.35
CA PHE A 45 7.47 -2.80 8.70
C PHE A 45 7.32 -1.65 7.70
N PHE A 46 7.43 -1.93 6.40
CA PHE A 46 7.25 -0.92 5.35
C PHE A 46 5.80 -0.40 5.28
N GLN A 47 4.81 -1.25 5.53
CA GLN A 47 3.39 -0.87 5.58
C GLN A 47 3.09 0.10 6.71
N ALA A 48 3.77 -0.01 7.86
CA ALA A 48 3.64 0.94 8.96
C ALA A 48 4.50 2.20 8.72
N PHE A 49 5.66 2.05 8.11
CA PHE A 49 6.60 3.13 7.85
C PHE A 49 6.06 4.14 6.82
N MET A 50 5.40 3.65 5.77
CA MET A 50 4.90 4.49 4.66
C MET A 50 3.80 5.48 5.09
N PRO A 51 2.74 5.11 5.84
CA PRO A 51 1.75 6.05 6.37
C PRO A 51 2.34 7.04 7.37
N VAL A 52 3.33 6.63 8.18
CA VAL A 52 4.00 7.51 9.14
C VAL A 52 4.81 8.59 8.41
N LEU A 53 5.60 8.19 7.40
CA LEU A 53 6.29 9.14 6.53
C LEU A 53 5.31 10.03 5.77
N GLY A 54 4.25 9.46 5.22
CA GLY A 54 3.21 10.19 4.50
C GLY A 54 2.49 11.21 5.39
N PHE A 55 2.23 10.89 6.65
CA PHE A 55 1.66 11.83 7.61
C PHE A 55 2.62 12.99 7.94
N PHE A 56 3.91 12.69 8.12
CA PHE A 56 4.92 13.72 8.42
C PHE A 56 5.14 14.67 7.24
N ILE A 57 5.30 14.12 6.03
CA ILE A 57 5.48 14.88 4.78
C ILE A 57 4.19 15.62 4.42
N GLY A 58 3.04 14.96 4.53
CA GLY A 58 1.72 15.52 4.23
C GLY A 58 1.33 16.67 5.16
N SER A 59 1.73 16.62 6.43
CA SER A 59 1.53 17.72 7.38
C SER A 59 2.36 18.97 7.01
N ALA A 60 3.60 18.78 6.53
CA ALA A 60 4.48 19.87 6.11
C ALA A 60 4.09 20.48 4.75
N PHE A 61 3.57 19.67 3.82
CA PHE A 61 3.21 20.08 2.45
C PHE A 61 1.71 20.34 2.23
N SER A 62 0.88 20.28 3.29
CA SER A 62 -0.58 20.40 3.23
C SER A 62 -1.07 21.64 2.45
N ASN A 63 -0.33 22.76 2.49
CA ASN A 63 -0.69 23.99 1.76
C ASN A 63 -0.37 23.97 0.26
N ALA A 64 0.60 23.19 -0.21
CA ALA A 64 1.05 23.21 -1.61
C ALA A 64 0.53 22.03 -2.44
N ILE A 65 0.14 20.93 -1.79
CA ILE A 65 -0.15 19.64 -2.45
C ILE A 65 -1.65 19.37 -2.62
N SER A 66 -2.54 20.08 -1.92
CA SER A 66 -3.97 19.74 -1.81
C SER A 66 -4.71 19.60 -3.16
N PHE A 67 -4.28 20.31 -4.21
CA PHE A 67 -4.88 20.21 -5.55
C PHE A 67 -4.10 19.27 -6.50
N LEU A 68 -2.78 19.15 -6.31
CA LEU A 68 -1.91 18.31 -7.14
C LEU A 68 -2.03 16.83 -6.78
N ASP A 69 -2.26 16.50 -5.50
CA ASP A 69 -2.32 15.12 -5.00
C ASP A 69 -3.37 14.27 -5.75
N HIS A 70 -4.57 14.85 -5.96
CA HIS A 70 -5.66 14.12 -6.61
C HIS A 70 -5.36 13.82 -8.08
N TRP A 71 -4.73 14.77 -8.79
CA TRP A 71 -4.45 14.62 -10.21
C TRP A 71 -3.24 13.70 -10.45
N ILE A 72 -2.22 13.78 -9.59
CA ILE A 72 -1.09 12.84 -9.59
C ILE A 72 -1.54 11.42 -9.26
N ALA A 73 -2.36 11.22 -8.24
CA ALA A 73 -2.90 9.90 -7.90
C ALA A 73 -3.67 9.29 -9.07
N LEU A 74 -4.48 10.08 -9.78
CA LEU A 74 -5.26 9.62 -10.93
C LEU A 74 -4.37 9.18 -12.10
N VAL A 75 -3.32 9.95 -12.43
CA VAL A 75 -2.38 9.60 -13.50
C VAL A 75 -1.60 8.34 -13.15
N LEU A 76 -1.09 8.25 -11.92
CA LEU A 76 -0.24 7.15 -11.47
C LEU A 76 -1.04 5.84 -11.37
N LEU A 77 -2.24 5.90 -10.79
CA LEU A 77 -3.13 4.74 -10.66
C LEU A 77 -3.70 4.29 -12.01
N GLY A 78 -4.04 5.24 -12.89
CA GLY A 78 -4.45 4.94 -14.26
C GLY A 78 -3.34 4.25 -15.05
N PHE A 79 -2.10 4.74 -14.93
CA PHE A 79 -0.95 4.12 -15.58
C PHE A 79 -0.67 2.71 -15.06
N ILE A 80 -0.68 2.50 -13.74
CA ILE A 80 -0.50 1.17 -13.13
C ILE A 80 -1.63 0.21 -13.54
N GLY A 81 -2.88 0.68 -13.53
CA GLY A 81 -4.04 -0.13 -13.92
C GLY A 81 -3.99 -0.54 -15.38
N VAL A 82 -3.61 0.37 -16.28
CA VAL A 82 -3.40 0.05 -17.71
C VAL A 82 -2.25 -0.95 -17.87
N LYS A 83 -1.13 -0.75 -17.18
CA LYS A 83 0.00 -1.71 -17.17
C LYS A 83 -0.45 -3.11 -16.73
N MET A 84 -1.25 -3.21 -15.66
CA MET A 84 -1.78 -4.51 -15.21
C MET A 84 -2.70 -5.18 -16.22
N ILE A 85 -3.53 -4.42 -16.95
CA ILE A 85 -4.41 -4.98 -18.01
C ILE A 85 -3.60 -5.42 -19.23
N VAL A 86 -2.54 -4.68 -19.58
CA VAL A 86 -1.69 -4.99 -20.74
C VAL A 86 -0.76 -6.18 -20.47
N GLU A 87 -0.40 -6.41 -19.21
CA GLU A 87 0.58 -7.42 -18.79
C GLU A 87 -0.06 -8.69 -18.20
N ALA A 88 -1.40 -8.71 -18.04
CA ALA A 88 -2.22 -9.87 -17.68
C ALA A 88 -2.70 -10.64 -18.92
#